data_AF-A0A1I6B9D4-F1
#
_entry.id   AF-A0A1I6B9D4-F1
#
_cell.length_a   1.000
_cell.length_b   1.000
_cell.length_c   1.000
_cell.angle_alpha   90.00
_cell.angle_beta   90.00
_cell.angle_gamma   90.00
#
_symmetry.space_group_name_H-M   'P 1'
#
loop_
_entity.id
_entity.type
_entity.pdbx_description
1 polymer ?
#
loop_
_entity_poly.entity_id
_entity_poly.type
_entity_poly.pdbx_seq_one_letter_code
_entity_poly.pdbx_strand_id
1 'polypeptide(L)' 'MKLFGAKEPLASSSPLSDFLRNTKSRDKKRVYSKVIAVASQRQYAILEAASRKA' A
#
# COMPACT_ATOMS: atom_id res chain seq x y z
N MET A 1 23.80 -4.79 33.41
CA MET A 1 22.67 -5.08 32.50
C MET A 1 22.86 -4.30 31.20
N LYS A 2 23.14 -4.98 30.08
CA LYS A 2 23.17 -4.35 28.75
C LYS A 2 21.73 -4.31 28.22
N LEU A 3 21.06 -3.18 28.39
CA LEU A 3 19.63 -2.98 28.05
C LEU A 3 19.36 -2.74 26.55
N PHE A 4 20.39 -2.72 25.71
CA PHE A 4 20.26 -2.49 24.26
C PHE A 4 21.12 -3.49 23.50
N GLY A 5 20.63 -4.73 23.42
CA GLY A 5 21.20 -5.77 22.57
C GLY A 5 21.00 -5.44 21.09
N ALA A 6 22.04 -5.68 20.29
CA ALA A 6 22.10 -5.69 18.83
C ALA A 6 21.19 -4.70 18.09
N LYS A 7 21.79 -3.61 17.60
CA LYS A 7 21.16 -2.72 16.62
C LYS A 7 20.98 -3.51 15.31
N GLU A 8 19.86 -4.21 15.16
CA GLU A 8 19.44 -4.77 13.87
C GLU A 8 19.67 -3.69 12.79
N PRO A 9 20.36 -4.01 11.68
CA PRO A 9 20.54 -3.03 10.62
C PRO A 9 19.15 -2.57 10.17
N LEU A 10 18.92 -1.25 10.19
CA LEU A 10 17.66 -0.66 9.72
C LEU A 10 17.36 -1.26 8.34
N ALA A 11 16.17 -1.86 8.20
CA ALA A 11 15.76 -2.49 6.97
C ALA A 11 16.04 -1.56 5.78
N SER A 12 16.71 -2.08 4.75
CA SER A 12 17.07 -1.32 3.56
C SER A 12 15.83 -0.63 3.00
N SER A 13 15.95 0.63 2.57
CA SER A 13 14.80 1.33 2.03
C SER A 13 14.26 0.58 0.81
N SER A 14 12.96 0.28 0.86
CA SER A 14 12.21 -0.19 -0.29
C SER A 14 11.57 1.00 -1.02
N PRO A 15 11.29 0.89 -2.33
CA PRO A 15 10.59 1.94 -3.07
C PRO A 15 9.27 2.38 -2.40
N LEU A 16 8.56 1.43 -1.79
CA LEU A 16 7.36 1.75 -1.01
C LEU A 16 7.68 2.55 0.24
N SER A 17 8.70 2.14 1.00
CA SER A 17 9.10 2.86 2.21
C SER A 17 9.60 4.28 1.90
N ASP A 18 10.31 4.46 0.77
CA ASP A 18 10.77 5.77 0.30
C ASP A 18 9.60 6.63 -0.16
N PHE A 19 8.64 6.05 -0.87
CA PHE A 19 7.41 6.75 -1.22
C PHE A 19 6.65 7.23 0.03
N LEU A 20 6.50 6.36 1.04
CA LEU A 20 5.80 6.68 2.27
C LEU A 20 6.52 7.74 3.10
N ARG A 21 7.86 7.71 3.16
CA ARG A 21 8.65 8.67 3.95
C ARG A 21 8.83 10.01 3.25
N ASN A 22 9.11 10.01 1.96
CA ASN A 22 9.65 11.18 1.26
C ASN A 22 8.63 11.92 0.37
N THR A 23 7.47 11.32 0.09
CA THR A 23 6.48 11.93 -0.82
C THR A 23 5.56 12.93 -0.12
N LYS A 24 5.23 14.04 -0.80
CA LYS A 24 4.27 15.04 -0.31
C LYS A 24 2.86 14.45 -0.17
N SER A 25 2.08 14.95 0.80
CA SER A 25 0.72 14.48 1.07
C SER A 25 -0.20 14.54 -0.17
N ARG A 26 -0.10 15.61 -0.98
CA ARG A 26 -0.87 15.76 -2.23
C ARG A 26 -0.62 14.61 -3.20
N ASP A 27 0.64 14.23 -3.38
CA ASP A 27 1.02 13.19 -4.33
C ASP A 27 0.66 11.79 -3.79
N LYS A 28 0.79 11.58 -2.48
CA LYS A 28 0.28 10.36 -1.81
C LYS A 28 -1.21 10.15 -2.04
N LYS A 29 -2.02 11.20 -1.84
CA LYS A 29 -3.47 11.14 -2.06
C LYS A 29 -3.82 10.78 -3.51
N ARG A 30 -3.07 11.30 -4.49
CA ARG A 30 -3.25 10.98 -5.91
C ARG A 30 -2.96 9.50 -6.22
N VAL A 31 -1.92 8.93 -5.61
CA VAL A 31 -1.61 7.51 -5.78
C VAL A 31 -2.67 6.65 -5.09
N TYR A 32 -3.05 6.97 -3.85
CA TYR A 32 -4.07 6.23 -3.11
C TYR A 32 -5.42 6.24 -3.82
N SER A 33 -5.87 7.38 -4.33
CA SER A 33 -7.14 7.45 -5.06
C SER A 33 -7.14 6.55 -6.29
N LYS A 34 -6.03 6.51 -7.04
CA LYS A 34 -5.88 5.62 -8.19
C LYS A 34 -5.89 4.15 -7.79
N VAL A 35 -5.17 3.78 -6.73
CA VAL A 35 -5.14 2.39 -6.23
C VAL A 35 -6.52 1.94 -5.78
N ILE A 36 -7.22 2.76 -4.99
CA ILE A 36 -8.56 2.47 -4.51
C ILE A 36 -9.52 2.29 -5.71
N ALA A 37 -9.51 3.21 -6.68
CA ALA A 37 -10.38 3.11 -7.85
C ALA A 37 -10.18 1.80 -8.63
N VAL A 38 -8.92 1.41 -8.88
CA VAL A 38 -8.60 0.15 -9.58
C VAL A 38 -9.00 -1.07 -8.73
N ALA A 39 -8.76 -1.04 -7.43
CA ALA A 39 -9.15 -2.12 -6.53
C ALA A 39 -10.68 -2.29 -6.50
N SER A 40 -11.43 -1.20 -6.38
CA SER A 40 -12.89 -1.20 -6.45
C SER A 40 -13.40 -1.75 -7.78
N GLN A 41 -12.83 -1.34 -8.91
CA GLN A 41 -13.20 -1.87 -10.24
C GLN A 41 -13.06 -3.39 -10.30
N ARG A 42 -11.95 -3.94 -9.78
CA ARG A 42 -11.72 -5.39 -9.73
C ARG A 42 -12.75 -6.09 -8.85
N GLN A 43 -13.08 -5.51 -7.69
CA GLN A 43 -14.10 -6.05 -6.80
C GLN A 43 -15.48 -6.07 -7.47
N TYR A 44 -15.87 -4.98 -8.14
CA TYR A 44 -17.13 -4.92 -8.87
C TYR A 44 -17.21 -5.97 -9.99
N ALA A 45 -16.13 -6.16 -10.76
CA ALA A 45 -16.10 -7.18 -11.81
C ALA A 45 -16.31 -8.60 -11.25
N ILE A 46 -15.77 -8.90 -10.07
CA ILE A 46 -15.98 -10.19 -9.39
C ILE A 46 -17.44 -10.32 -8.95
N LEU A 47 -18.02 -9.28 -8.33
CA LEU A 47 -19.41 -9.28 -7.89
C LEU A 47 -20.38 -9.45 -9.06
N GLU A 48 -20.12 -8.78 -10.18
CA GLU A 48 -20.91 -8.92 -11.41
C GLU A 48 -20.80 -10.33 -12.01
N ALA A 49 -19.60 -10.91 -12.03
CA ALA A 49 -19.42 -12.28 -12.47
C ALA A 49 -20.14 -13.29 -11.56
N ALA A 50 -20.20 -13.01 -10.25
CA ALA A 50 -20.95 -13.82 -9.29
C ALA A 50 -22.46 -13.66 -9.46
N SER A 51 -22.97 -12.45 -9.68
CA SER A 51 -24.41 -12.20 -9.86
C SER A 51 -24.97 -12.80 -11.14
N ARG A 52 -24.17 -12.90 -12.21
CA ARG A 52 -24.55 -13.55 -13.47
C ARG A 52 -24.58 -15.09 -13.39
N LYS A 53 -23.98 -15.69 -12.36
CA LYS A 53 -23.94 -17.15 -12.14
C LYS A 53 -25.04 -17.66 -11.22
N ALA A 54 -25.74 -16.76 -10.53
CA ALA A 54 -26.91 -17.06 -9.69
C ALA A 54 -28.19 -17.02 -10.53
#